data_AF-A0A8J7M5X0-F1
#
_entry.id   AF-A0A8J7M5X0-F1
#
_cell.length_a   1.000
_cell.length_b   1.000
_cell.length_c   1.000
_cell.angle_alpha   90.00
_cell.angle_beta   90.00
_cell.angle_gamma   90.00
#
_symmetry.space_group_name_H-M   'P 1'
#
loop_
_entity.id
_entity.type
_entity.pdbx_description
1 polymer ?
#
loop_
_entity_poly.entity_id
_entity_poly.type
_entity_poly.pdbx_seq_one_letter_code
_entity_poly.pdbx_strand_id
1 'polypeptide(L)'
;MKPIFLYGSLLDRRLLEVVLGRVLGPRCLVAARVHDLAALRHAHADYPILRPVAGALTEGLLFHPASPEDRARLEFYEFAEYELADIVANTAAGAIDALFFDARPDVEASPHAWDFDTWAAQHRSLAIEAARALMELRGQRSPEEMHRLWPAMLNRARARLRAAESSTIADPPLRTGFDAAADVAWIERHRAWTGYLEVEEHLLRHRRHDGGWTGPLARTTVSWGDAVTILAYDPRRDRVLLLEQFRPGPAARGDADPWCVEVIAGRIDAEGDAEGTARREAREEAGIEIGRIIRLPDYYPTPGLASEHLSCFIGEADLAGDGGLHGIASEGEDIRTVILPLDEALDALERGAINTGPAMIPLLWLARHRDRLRAEWL
;
A
#
# COMPACT_ATOMS: atom_id res chain seq x y z
N MET A 1 7.90 -34.60 -13.91
CA MET A 1 7.90 -33.22 -14.44
C MET A 1 9.30 -32.67 -14.30
N LYS A 2 9.74 -31.80 -15.20
CA LYS A 2 11.05 -31.17 -15.11
C LYS A 2 11.11 -30.30 -13.84
N PRO A 3 12.17 -30.37 -13.01
CA PRO A 3 12.30 -29.50 -11.84
C PRO A 3 12.49 -28.05 -12.27
N ILE A 4 12.22 -27.11 -11.36
CA ILE A 4 12.35 -25.67 -11.59
C ILE A 4 13.43 -25.13 -10.67
N PHE A 5 14.45 -24.49 -11.24
CA PHE A 5 15.42 -23.70 -10.52
C PHE A 5 14.77 -22.37 -10.11
N LEU A 6 14.55 -22.22 -8.82
CA LEU A 6 14.04 -21.02 -8.19
C LEU A 6 15.22 -20.13 -7.78
N TYR A 7 15.05 -18.84 -8.00
CA TYR A 7 15.94 -17.78 -7.56
C TYR A 7 15.08 -16.60 -7.09
N GLY A 8 15.71 -15.58 -6.54
CA GLY A 8 15.01 -14.36 -6.15
C GLY A 8 14.03 -14.51 -5.00
N SER A 9 12.87 -13.85 -5.12
CA SER A 9 11.85 -13.82 -4.06
C SER A 9 11.33 -15.23 -3.72
N LEU A 10 11.24 -16.13 -4.71
CA LEU A 10 10.81 -17.52 -4.53
C LEU A 10 11.77 -18.40 -3.72
N LEU A 11 12.94 -17.88 -3.35
CA LEU A 11 13.81 -18.50 -2.34
C LEU A 11 13.19 -18.40 -0.93
N ASP A 12 12.32 -17.41 -0.68
CA ASP A 12 11.58 -17.34 0.57
C ASP A 12 10.51 -18.43 0.60
N ARG A 13 10.69 -19.35 1.54
CA ARG A 13 9.80 -20.50 1.70
C ARG A 13 8.35 -20.11 1.97
N ARG A 14 8.10 -19.06 2.76
CA ARG A 14 6.72 -18.65 3.10
C ARG A 14 6.03 -18.07 1.87
N LEU A 15 6.73 -17.25 1.10
CA LEU A 15 6.23 -16.74 -0.17
C LEU A 15 5.94 -17.90 -1.12
N LEU A 16 6.87 -18.85 -1.28
CA LEU A 16 6.66 -20.01 -2.14
C LEU A 16 5.47 -20.88 -1.70
N GLU A 17 5.26 -21.10 -0.40
CA GLU A 17 4.09 -21.83 0.12
C GLU A 17 2.77 -21.09 -0.15
N VAL A 18 2.76 -19.75 -0.10
CA VAL A 18 1.62 -18.92 -0.52
C VAL A 18 1.34 -19.08 -2.01
N VAL A 19 2.38 -18.95 -2.84
CA VAL A 19 2.27 -19.13 -4.29
C VAL A 19 1.75 -20.53 -4.60
N LEU A 20 2.29 -21.57 -3.99
CA LEU A 20 1.85 -22.95 -4.23
C LEU A 20 0.51 -23.31 -3.56
N GLY A 21 0.01 -22.50 -2.62
CA GLY A 21 -1.24 -22.76 -1.91
C GLY A 21 -1.18 -23.99 -0.99
N ARG A 22 0.03 -24.42 -0.61
CA ARG A 22 0.26 -25.59 0.25
C ARG A 22 1.58 -25.49 1.00
N VAL A 23 1.66 -26.14 2.15
CA VAL A 23 2.90 -26.28 2.92
C VAL A 23 3.86 -27.23 2.19
N LEU A 24 5.14 -26.88 2.16
CA LEU A 24 6.16 -27.71 1.51
C LEU A 24 6.70 -28.78 2.45
N GLY A 25 7.02 -29.96 1.90
CA GLY A 25 7.78 -30.96 2.65
C GLY A 25 9.25 -30.52 2.81
N PRO A 26 9.97 -31.05 3.82
CA PRO A 26 11.37 -30.70 4.07
C PRO A 26 12.34 -31.10 2.94
N ARG A 27 11.92 -31.99 2.02
CA ARG A 27 12.75 -32.49 0.90
C ARG A 27 12.34 -31.93 -0.47
N CYS A 28 11.42 -30.98 -0.53
CA CYS A 28 10.91 -30.45 -1.80
C CYS A 28 11.87 -29.47 -2.49
N LEU A 29 12.88 -28.98 -1.76
CA LEU A 29 13.83 -27.97 -2.19
C LEU A 29 15.24 -28.49 -1.99
N VAL A 30 16.07 -28.44 -3.03
CA VAL A 30 17.48 -28.86 -3.00
C VAL A 30 18.35 -27.67 -3.37
N ALA A 31 19.39 -27.39 -2.59
CA ALA A 31 20.33 -26.32 -2.93
C ALA A 31 20.96 -26.57 -4.31
N ALA A 32 20.95 -25.54 -5.16
CA ALA A 32 21.45 -25.60 -6.51
C ALA A 32 22.13 -24.30 -6.91
N ARG A 33 22.96 -24.35 -7.96
CA ARG A 33 23.63 -23.18 -8.52
C ARG A 33 23.63 -23.20 -10.04
N VAL A 34 23.61 -22.03 -10.64
CA VAL A 34 23.74 -21.86 -12.10
C VAL A 34 24.98 -21.03 -12.41
N HIS A 35 25.73 -21.46 -13.42
CA HIS A 35 26.96 -20.81 -13.87
C HIS A 35 26.67 -19.82 -15.00
N ASP A 36 27.56 -18.84 -15.15
CA ASP A 36 27.55 -17.82 -16.21
C ASP A 36 26.28 -16.95 -16.24
N LEU A 37 25.53 -16.94 -15.14
CA LEU A 37 24.34 -16.14 -14.92
C LEU A 37 24.48 -15.37 -13.61
N ALA A 38 24.30 -14.06 -13.66
CA ALA A 38 24.25 -13.20 -12.48
C ALA A 38 22.79 -12.79 -12.20
N ALA A 39 22.40 -12.81 -10.94
CA ALA A 39 21.16 -12.19 -10.47
C ALA A 39 21.36 -10.67 -10.31
N LEU A 40 20.79 -9.90 -11.23
CA LEU A 40 20.83 -8.45 -11.23
C LEU A 40 19.46 -7.90 -10.79
N ARG A 41 19.43 -6.75 -10.12
CA ARG A 41 18.16 -6.11 -9.74
C ARG A 41 17.47 -5.56 -10.99
N HIS A 42 16.15 -5.70 -11.08
CA HIS A 42 15.33 -5.06 -12.11
C HIS A 42 15.56 -3.54 -12.13
N ALA A 43 15.49 -2.90 -13.31
CA ALA A 43 15.79 -1.46 -13.44
C ALA A 43 14.80 -0.56 -12.67
N HIS A 44 13.56 -1.01 -12.49
CA HIS A 44 12.46 -0.21 -11.93
C HIS A 44 11.71 -0.91 -10.78
N ALA A 45 12.23 -2.03 -10.26
CA ALA A 45 11.57 -2.80 -9.22
C ALA A 45 12.54 -3.62 -8.35
N ASP A 46 12.03 -4.16 -7.25
CA ASP A 46 12.80 -4.87 -6.23
C ASP A 46 12.73 -6.39 -6.35
N TYR A 47 12.96 -6.90 -7.56
CA TYR A 47 13.13 -8.34 -7.81
C TYR A 47 14.30 -8.58 -8.77
N PRO A 48 14.89 -9.80 -8.77
CA PRO A 48 16.03 -10.10 -9.60
C PRO A 48 15.64 -10.59 -10.99
N ILE A 49 16.52 -10.35 -11.94
CA ILE A 49 16.53 -11.00 -13.25
C ILE A 49 17.88 -11.64 -13.51
N LEU A 50 17.89 -12.85 -14.07
CA LEU A 50 19.14 -13.50 -14.46
C LEU A 50 19.63 -12.95 -15.80
N ARG A 51 20.90 -12.60 -15.88
CA ARG A 51 21.55 -12.16 -17.13
C ARG A 51 22.89 -12.89 -17.34
N PRO A 52 23.26 -13.19 -18.60
CA PRO A 52 24.54 -13.81 -18.92
C PRO A 52 25.72 -12.94 -18.48
N VAL A 53 26.54 -13.46 -17.56
CA VAL A 53 27.77 -12.83 -17.09
C VAL A 53 28.81 -13.93 -16.91
N ALA A 54 29.84 -13.94 -17.75
CA ALA A 54 30.86 -14.99 -17.74
C ALA A 54 31.54 -15.10 -16.37
N GLY A 55 31.63 -16.32 -15.84
CA GLY A 55 32.20 -16.62 -14.53
C GLY A 55 31.29 -16.29 -13.33
N ALA A 56 30.10 -15.73 -13.56
CA ALA A 56 29.14 -15.53 -12.49
C ALA A 56 28.58 -16.86 -11.98
N LEU A 57 28.15 -16.86 -10.72
CA LEU A 57 27.54 -17.99 -10.06
C LEU A 57 26.33 -17.48 -9.27
N THR A 58 25.14 -17.95 -9.65
CA THR A 58 23.92 -17.62 -8.92
C THR A 58 23.47 -18.82 -8.09
N GLU A 59 23.27 -18.59 -6.80
CA GLU A 59 22.71 -19.59 -5.88
C GLU A 59 21.18 -19.60 -5.94
N GLY A 60 20.59 -20.77 -5.76
CA GLY A 60 19.14 -20.92 -5.71
C GLY A 60 18.68 -22.28 -5.20
N LEU A 61 17.42 -22.61 -5.48
CA LEU A 61 16.78 -23.85 -5.01
C LEU A 61 16.17 -24.60 -6.18
N LEU A 62 16.50 -25.89 -6.31
CA LEU A 62 15.84 -26.78 -7.24
C LEU A 62 14.55 -27.32 -6.60
N PHE A 63 13.42 -26.80 -7.07
CA PHE A 63 12.09 -27.22 -6.69
C PHE A 63 11.59 -28.36 -7.59
N HIS A 64 11.03 -29.39 -6.97
CA HIS A 64 10.42 -30.51 -7.69
C HIS A 64 8.89 -30.41 -7.57
N PRO A 65 8.18 -29.96 -8.63
CA PRO A 65 6.73 -29.88 -8.62
C PRO A 65 6.10 -31.25 -8.30
N ALA A 66 5.15 -31.27 -7.36
CA ALA A 66 4.40 -32.46 -6.99
C ALA A 66 3.24 -32.73 -7.97
N SER A 67 2.75 -31.68 -8.64
CA SER A 67 1.66 -31.75 -9.62
C SER A 67 1.84 -30.72 -10.75
N PRO A 68 1.13 -30.87 -11.88
CA PRO A 68 1.04 -29.81 -12.90
C PRO A 68 0.48 -28.50 -12.34
N GLU A 69 -0.33 -28.58 -11.28
CA GLU A 69 -0.89 -27.39 -10.62
C GLU A 69 0.18 -26.56 -9.91
N ASP A 70 1.19 -27.18 -9.28
CA ASP A 70 2.31 -26.42 -8.72
C ASP A 70 2.99 -25.55 -9.79
N ARG A 71 3.21 -26.12 -10.98
CA ARG A 71 3.79 -25.40 -12.12
C ARG A 71 2.88 -24.27 -12.59
N ALA A 72 1.59 -24.54 -12.79
CA ALA A 72 0.63 -23.53 -13.25
C ALA A 72 0.43 -22.38 -12.25
N ARG A 73 0.66 -22.63 -10.95
CA ARG A 73 0.61 -21.59 -9.91
C ARG A 73 1.86 -20.70 -9.92
N LEU A 74 3.04 -21.29 -10.13
CA LEU A 74 4.29 -20.53 -10.28
C LEU A 74 4.27 -19.71 -11.58
N GLU A 75 3.83 -20.29 -12.70
CA GLU A 75 3.65 -19.56 -13.96
C GLU A 75 2.67 -18.40 -13.81
N PHE A 76 1.58 -18.57 -13.05
CA PHE A 76 0.66 -17.49 -12.77
C PHE A 76 1.25 -16.40 -11.86
N TYR A 77 2.19 -16.72 -10.96
CA TYR A 77 2.85 -15.72 -10.13
C TYR A 77 3.87 -14.90 -10.93
N GLU A 78 4.63 -15.55 -11.82
CA GLU A 78 5.71 -14.95 -12.62
C GLU A 78 5.24 -14.42 -14.00
N PHE A 79 3.94 -14.50 -14.28
CA PHE A 79 3.34 -14.34 -15.62
C PHE A 79 3.66 -13.02 -16.34
N ALA A 80 3.97 -11.97 -15.61
CA ALA A 80 4.01 -10.62 -16.15
C ALA A 80 5.29 -10.33 -16.96
N GLU A 81 6.42 -10.88 -16.52
CA GLU A 81 7.76 -10.49 -17.00
C GLU A 81 8.70 -11.67 -17.24
N TYR A 82 8.27 -12.89 -16.89
CA TYR A 82 9.09 -14.08 -17.04
C TYR A 82 8.41 -15.14 -17.89
N GLU A 83 9.24 -15.93 -18.57
CA GLU A 83 8.84 -17.11 -19.32
C GLU A 83 9.68 -18.31 -18.87
N LEU A 84 9.13 -19.52 -19.00
CA LEU A 84 9.90 -20.71 -18.68
C LEU A 84 10.91 -21.02 -19.78
N ALA A 85 12.18 -21.08 -19.41
CA ALA A 85 13.27 -21.51 -20.27
C ALA A 85 14.06 -22.68 -19.66
N ASP A 86 14.82 -23.36 -20.50
CA ASP A 86 15.69 -24.45 -20.07
C ASP A 86 16.98 -23.93 -19.42
N ILE A 87 17.41 -24.60 -18.35
CA ILE A 87 18.66 -24.30 -17.66
C ILE A 87 19.29 -25.59 -17.11
N VAL A 88 20.60 -25.55 -16.88
CA VAL A 88 21.33 -26.60 -16.17
C VAL A 88 21.62 -26.13 -14.75
N ALA A 89 20.98 -26.74 -13.76
CA ALA A 89 21.18 -26.44 -12.35
C ALA A 89 22.15 -27.45 -11.72
N ASN A 90 23.17 -26.97 -11.03
CA ASN A 90 24.21 -27.78 -10.41
C ASN A 90 23.90 -27.99 -8.94
N THR A 91 23.68 -29.24 -8.55
CA THR A 91 23.47 -29.65 -7.15
C THR A 91 24.70 -30.38 -6.62
N ALA A 92 24.73 -30.68 -5.31
CA ALA A 92 25.76 -31.54 -4.74
C ALA A 92 25.80 -32.96 -5.35
N ALA A 93 24.70 -33.41 -5.97
CA ALA A 93 24.60 -34.71 -6.64
C ALA A 93 24.98 -34.66 -8.13
N GLY A 94 25.24 -33.47 -8.69
CA GLY A 94 25.57 -33.26 -10.09
C GLY A 94 24.67 -32.26 -10.79
N ALA A 95 24.91 -32.08 -12.09
CA ALA A 95 24.12 -31.24 -12.99
C ALA A 95 22.75 -31.87 -13.29
N ILE A 96 21.70 -31.06 -13.24
CA ILE A 96 20.32 -31.47 -13.49
C ILE A 96 19.69 -30.52 -14.52
N ASP A 97 19.09 -31.09 -15.55
CA ASP A 97 18.27 -30.33 -16.50
C ASP A 97 17.01 -29.83 -15.80
N ALA A 98 16.85 -28.51 -15.73
CA ALA A 98 15.77 -27.83 -15.06
C ALA A 98 15.10 -26.79 -15.97
N LEU A 99 14.00 -26.22 -15.50
CA LEU A 99 13.42 -24.99 -16.02
C LEU A 99 13.77 -23.84 -15.08
N PHE A 100 13.71 -22.60 -15.54
CA PHE A 100 13.68 -21.42 -14.68
C PHE A 100 12.81 -20.36 -15.33
N PHE A 101 12.42 -19.36 -14.53
CA PHE A 101 11.75 -18.17 -15.00
C PHE A 101 12.79 -17.20 -15.57
N ASP A 102 12.94 -17.19 -16.89
CA ASP A 102 13.81 -16.25 -17.59
C ASP A 102 13.07 -14.94 -17.84
N ALA A 103 13.68 -13.82 -17.48
CA ALA A 103 13.06 -12.52 -17.69
C ALA A 103 13.06 -12.21 -19.18
N ARG A 104 11.91 -11.81 -19.72
CA ARG A 104 11.75 -11.50 -21.15
C ARG A 104 12.78 -10.47 -21.64
N PRO A 105 13.09 -10.43 -22.94
CA PRO A 105 14.10 -9.52 -23.48
C PRO A 105 13.82 -8.03 -23.27
N ASP A 106 12.56 -7.63 -23.13
CA ASP A 106 12.11 -6.26 -22.85
C ASP A 106 12.32 -5.83 -21.39
N VAL A 107 12.66 -6.76 -20.49
CA VAL A 107 12.84 -6.50 -19.06
C VAL A 107 14.27 -6.01 -18.80
N GLU A 108 14.41 -4.77 -18.36
CA GLU A 108 15.71 -4.13 -18.19
C GLU A 108 16.37 -4.48 -16.84
N ALA A 109 17.67 -4.81 -16.88
CA ALA A 109 18.49 -5.00 -15.69
C ALA A 109 19.10 -3.68 -15.25
N SER A 110 19.11 -3.41 -13.94
CA SER A 110 20.03 -2.45 -13.35
C SER A 110 21.46 -3.00 -13.35
N PRO A 111 22.50 -2.15 -13.22
CA PRO A 111 23.88 -2.62 -13.07
C PRO A 111 24.18 -3.20 -11.67
N HIS A 112 23.21 -3.20 -10.77
CA HIS A 112 23.40 -3.62 -9.38
C HIS A 112 23.04 -5.09 -9.19
N ALA A 113 23.89 -5.82 -8.48
CA ALA A 113 23.58 -7.17 -8.04
C ALA A 113 22.35 -7.15 -7.13
N TRP A 114 21.49 -8.16 -7.28
CA TRP A 114 20.37 -8.36 -6.38
C TRP A 114 20.80 -9.21 -5.18
N ASP A 115 20.33 -8.84 -4.00
CA ASP A 115 20.67 -9.50 -2.75
C ASP A 115 19.40 -9.98 -2.01
N PHE A 116 19.35 -11.28 -1.73
CA PHE A 116 18.19 -11.91 -1.11
C PHE A 116 17.96 -11.41 0.31
N ASP A 117 19.03 -11.23 1.09
CA ASP A 117 18.90 -10.85 2.50
C ASP A 117 18.41 -9.41 2.66
N THR A 118 18.92 -8.50 1.83
CA THR A 118 18.45 -7.11 1.73
C THR A 118 16.98 -7.07 1.31
N TRP A 119 16.61 -7.81 0.26
CA TRP A 119 15.21 -7.91 -0.15
C TRP A 119 14.32 -8.49 0.94
N ALA A 120 14.78 -9.55 1.61
CA ALA A 120 14.03 -10.22 2.66
C ALA A 120 13.85 -9.34 3.89
N ALA A 121 14.79 -8.44 4.17
CA ALA A 121 14.69 -7.46 5.25
C ALA A 121 13.68 -6.35 4.92
N GLN A 122 13.59 -5.92 3.67
CA GLN A 122 12.84 -4.72 3.27
C GLN A 122 11.44 -5.02 2.68
N HIS A 123 11.32 -6.05 1.84
CA HIS A 123 10.14 -6.26 1.00
C HIS A 123 9.40 -7.58 1.26
N ARG A 124 10.00 -8.56 1.96
CA ARG A 124 9.40 -9.90 2.19
C ARG A 124 7.96 -9.85 2.69
N SER A 125 7.68 -9.06 3.72
CA SER A 125 6.33 -8.98 4.30
C SER A 125 5.31 -8.46 3.28
N LEU A 126 5.68 -7.42 2.52
CA LEU A 126 4.84 -6.86 1.47
C LEU A 126 4.63 -7.88 0.33
N ALA A 127 5.70 -8.53 -0.11
CA ALA A 127 5.64 -9.51 -1.18
C ALA A 127 4.75 -10.70 -0.83
N ILE A 128 4.82 -11.21 0.42
CA ILE A 128 3.96 -12.30 0.89
C ILE A 128 2.49 -11.88 0.89
N GLU A 129 2.15 -10.71 1.45
CA GLU A 129 0.77 -10.24 1.51
C GLU A 129 0.19 -9.91 0.13
N ALA A 130 1.00 -9.30 -0.75
CA ALA A 130 0.61 -9.03 -2.13
C ALA A 130 0.43 -10.33 -2.93
N ALA A 131 1.29 -11.33 -2.72
CA ALA A 131 1.16 -12.64 -3.35
C ALA A 131 -0.12 -13.36 -2.93
N ARG A 132 -0.57 -13.24 -1.65
CA ARG A 132 -1.86 -13.79 -1.24
C ARG A 132 -3.01 -13.21 -2.07
N ALA A 133 -3.04 -11.88 -2.17
CA ALA A 133 -4.07 -11.19 -2.96
C ALA A 133 -4.01 -11.56 -4.45
N LEU A 134 -2.80 -11.72 -5.01
CA LEU A 134 -2.58 -12.18 -6.39
C LEU A 134 -3.14 -13.58 -6.61
N MET A 135 -2.71 -14.53 -5.79
CA MET A 135 -3.06 -15.93 -5.95
C MET A 135 -4.55 -16.21 -5.74
N GLU A 136 -5.25 -15.38 -4.94
CA GLU A 136 -6.71 -15.44 -4.77
C GLU A 136 -7.45 -15.12 -6.08
N LEU A 137 -6.92 -14.22 -6.92
CA LEU A 137 -7.54 -13.83 -8.19
C LEU A 137 -7.18 -14.77 -9.36
N ARG A 138 -6.37 -15.81 -9.11
CA ARG A 138 -5.98 -16.78 -10.14
C ARG A 138 -7.20 -17.41 -10.81
N GLY A 139 -7.24 -17.32 -12.14
CA GLY A 139 -8.33 -17.86 -12.95
C GLY A 139 -9.62 -17.03 -12.94
N GLN A 140 -9.64 -15.87 -12.27
CA GLN A 140 -10.80 -14.97 -12.20
C GLN A 140 -10.66 -13.71 -13.08
N ARG A 141 -9.43 -13.39 -13.50
CA ARG A 141 -9.05 -12.17 -14.20
C ARG A 141 -8.04 -12.48 -15.31
N SER A 142 -8.01 -11.65 -16.35
CA SER A 142 -6.98 -11.73 -17.38
C SER A 142 -5.62 -11.23 -16.86
N PRO A 143 -4.49 -11.63 -17.46
CA PRO A 143 -3.17 -11.06 -17.17
C PRO A 143 -3.14 -9.52 -17.19
N GLU A 144 -3.79 -8.89 -18.18
CA GLU A 144 -3.83 -7.44 -18.32
C GLU A 144 -4.66 -6.78 -17.22
N GLU A 145 -5.75 -7.40 -16.80
CA GLU A 145 -6.52 -6.95 -15.63
C GLU A 145 -5.69 -7.05 -14.36
N MET A 146 -4.97 -8.16 -14.16
CA MET A 146 -4.10 -8.36 -13.01
C MET A 146 -3.00 -7.30 -12.93
N HIS A 147 -2.35 -6.99 -14.06
CA HIS A 147 -1.35 -5.93 -14.12
C HIS A 147 -1.93 -4.56 -13.73
N ARG A 148 -3.14 -4.22 -14.20
CA ARG A 148 -3.83 -2.97 -13.80
C ARG A 148 -4.19 -2.92 -12.31
N LEU A 149 -4.49 -4.07 -11.70
CA LEU A 149 -4.86 -4.15 -10.27
C LEU A 149 -3.65 -4.16 -9.34
N TRP A 150 -2.46 -4.51 -9.85
CA TRP A 150 -1.27 -4.74 -9.04
C TRP A 150 -0.90 -3.57 -8.10
N PRO A 151 -0.89 -2.30 -8.55
CA PRO A 151 -0.59 -1.18 -7.64
C PRO A 151 -1.60 -1.07 -6.48
N ALA A 152 -2.89 -1.24 -6.76
CA ALA A 152 -3.93 -1.21 -5.72
C ALA A 152 -3.78 -2.38 -4.74
N MET A 153 -3.36 -3.55 -5.21
CA MET A 153 -3.11 -4.72 -4.37
C MET A 153 -1.91 -4.51 -3.45
N LEU A 154 -0.83 -3.94 -3.97
CA LEU A 154 0.35 -3.56 -3.17
C LEU A 154 -0.03 -2.55 -2.09
N ASN A 155 -0.80 -1.51 -2.43
CA ASN A 155 -1.24 -0.49 -1.47
C ASN A 155 -2.12 -1.09 -0.37
N ARG A 156 -3.05 -1.99 -0.70
CA ARG A 156 -3.86 -2.73 0.30
C ARG A 156 -3.01 -3.66 1.17
N ALA A 157 -2.05 -4.36 0.58
CA ALA A 157 -1.13 -5.23 1.32
C ALA A 157 -0.28 -4.42 2.31
N ARG A 158 0.26 -3.27 1.89
CA ARG A 158 1.00 -2.37 2.78
C ARG A 158 0.14 -1.81 3.90
N ALA A 159 -1.11 -1.42 3.63
CA ALA A 159 -2.04 -0.95 4.66
C ALA A 159 -2.29 -2.02 5.74
N ARG A 160 -2.46 -3.29 5.34
CA ARG A 160 -2.59 -4.42 6.29
C ARG A 160 -1.35 -4.56 7.18
N LEU A 161 -0.14 -4.39 6.62
CA LEU A 161 1.11 -4.44 7.40
C LEU A 161 1.23 -3.28 8.39
N ARG A 162 0.95 -2.05 7.96
CA ARG A 162 0.95 -0.86 8.83
C ARG A 162 -0.04 -0.99 9.98
N ALA A 163 -1.21 -1.57 9.71
CA ALA A 163 -2.20 -1.85 10.74
C ALA A 163 -1.69 -2.87 11.79
N ALA A 164 -0.90 -3.86 11.37
CA ALA A 164 -0.30 -4.83 12.28
C ALA A 164 0.85 -4.25 13.12
N GLU A 165 1.56 -3.24 12.60
CA GLU A 165 2.62 -2.52 13.31
C GLU A 165 2.08 -1.44 14.26
N SER A 166 0.87 -0.95 14.01
CA SER A 166 0.22 0.06 14.85
C SER A 166 -0.11 -0.50 16.21
N SER A 167 0.47 0.07 17.28
CA SER A 167 0.21 -0.36 18.65
C SER A 167 -1.26 -0.22 19.00
N THR A 168 -1.83 -1.22 19.67
CA THR A 168 -3.10 -1.05 20.37
C THR A 168 -2.93 0.00 21.45
N ILE A 169 -3.60 1.15 21.31
CA ILE A 169 -3.66 2.14 22.38
C ILE A 169 -4.47 1.52 23.52
N ALA A 170 -3.79 1.04 24.55
CA ALA A 170 -4.41 0.68 25.81
C ALA A 170 -4.61 1.95 26.64
N ASP A 171 -5.83 2.50 26.63
CA ASP A 171 -6.17 3.74 27.34
C ASP A 171 -7.46 3.57 28.15
N PRO A 172 -7.41 2.95 29.34
CA PRO A 172 -8.53 2.94 30.27
C PRO A 172 -8.69 4.33 30.93
N PRO A 173 -9.90 4.91 31.00
CA PRO A 173 -11.21 4.25 30.85
C PRO A 173 -11.80 4.29 29.43
N LEU A 174 -11.14 4.93 28.46
CA LEU A 174 -11.69 5.10 27.11
C LEU A 174 -11.84 3.77 26.36
N ARG A 175 -10.91 2.84 26.53
CA ARG A 175 -10.88 1.55 25.82
C ARG A 175 -10.95 0.38 26.78
N THR A 176 -11.85 -0.58 26.48
CA THR A 176 -12.02 -1.83 27.26
C THR A 176 -10.82 -2.78 27.17
N GLY A 177 -9.98 -2.63 26.14
CA GLY A 177 -8.81 -3.50 25.94
C GLY A 177 -9.11 -4.81 25.22
N PHE A 178 -10.10 -4.82 24.32
CA PHE A 178 -10.34 -5.98 23.45
C PHE A 178 -9.12 -6.28 22.58
N ASP A 179 -8.83 -7.56 22.39
CA ASP A 179 -7.84 -8.10 21.47
C ASP A 179 -8.54 -8.70 20.26
N ALA A 180 -8.28 -8.17 19.05
CA ALA A 180 -8.94 -8.64 17.85
C ALA A 180 -8.74 -10.15 17.59
N ALA A 181 -7.60 -10.73 17.97
CA ALA A 181 -7.33 -12.15 17.77
C ALA A 181 -8.18 -13.04 18.69
N ALA A 182 -8.46 -12.60 19.92
CA ALA A 182 -9.27 -13.33 20.89
C ALA A 182 -10.77 -12.98 20.84
N ASP A 183 -11.08 -11.74 20.46
CA ASP A 183 -12.38 -11.11 20.68
C ASP A 183 -13.17 -10.85 19.39
N VAL A 184 -12.62 -11.17 18.23
CA VAL A 184 -13.31 -11.16 16.93
C VAL A 184 -13.20 -12.52 16.27
N ALA A 185 -14.34 -13.08 15.86
CA ALA A 185 -14.38 -14.33 15.12
C ALA A 185 -15.01 -14.10 13.74
N TRP A 186 -14.22 -14.37 12.70
CA TRP A 186 -14.65 -14.32 11.31
C TRP A 186 -15.27 -15.67 10.94
N ILE A 187 -16.55 -15.66 10.60
CA ILE A 187 -17.34 -16.86 10.27
C ILE A 187 -17.28 -17.09 8.76
N GLU A 188 -17.56 -16.06 7.97
CA GLU A 188 -17.47 -16.08 6.51
C GLU A 188 -16.85 -14.78 6.01
N ARG A 189 -16.13 -14.86 4.89
CA ARG A 189 -15.57 -13.72 4.16
C ARG A 189 -15.77 -13.96 2.68
N HIS A 190 -16.36 -12.99 2.00
CA HIS A 190 -16.67 -13.04 0.59
C HIS A 190 -16.21 -11.73 -0.06
N ARG A 191 -15.35 -11.81 -1.07
CA ARG A 191 -14.91 -10.61 -1.81
C ARG A 191 -15.91 -10.32 -2.93
N ALA A 192 -16.84 -9.40 -2.66
CA ALA A 192 -17.89 -9.02 -3.60
C ALA A 192 -17.35 -8.23 -4.81
N TRP A 193 -16.27 -7.47 -4.64
CA TRP A 193 -15.64 -6.72 -5.72
C TRP A 193 -14.14 -6.57 -5.54
N THR A 194 -13.41 -6.58 -6.66
CA THR A 194 -11.98 -6.25 -6.70
C THR A 194 -11.69 -5.40 -7.93
N GLY A 195 -11.32 -4.14 -7.65
CA GLY A 195 -10.91 -3.13 -8.60
C GLY A 195 -9.88 -2.20 -7.96
N TYR A 196 -9.97 -0.92 -8.32
CA TYR A 196 -9.29 0.18 -7.64
C TYR A 196 -9.47 0.14 -6.11
N LEU A 197 -10.71 -0.13 -5.68
CA LEU A 197 -11.05 -0.52 -4.32
C LEU A 197 -11.46 -2.00 -4.28
N GLU A 198 -11.46 -2.57 -3.09
CA GLU A 198 -11.93 -3.91 -2.78
C GLU A 198 -13.13 -3.82 -1.84
N VAL A 199 -14.18 -4.59 -2.13
CA VAL A 199 -15.38 -4.70 -1.30
C VAL A 199 -15.46 -6.12 -0.78
N GLU A 200 -15.52 -6.27 0.54
CA GLU A 200 -15.64 -7.55 1.21
C GLU A 200 -16.91 -7.58 2.07
N GLU A 201 -17.66 -8.67 1.95
CA GLU A 201 -18.81 -9.00 2.78
C GLU A 201 -18.38 -10.05 3.80
N HIS A 202 -18.72 -9.81 5.05
CA HIS A 202 -18.28 -10.62 6.17
C HIS A 202 -19.48 -11.05 6.99
N LEU A 203 -19.46 -12.31 7.42
CA LEU A 203 -20.22 -12.76 8.56
C LEU A 203 -19.24 -12.90 9.73
N LEU A 204 -19.42 -12.12 10.79
CA LEU A 204 -18.52 -12.13 11.94
C LEU A 204 -19.28 -12.04 13.26
N ARG A 205 -18.61 -12.28 14.37
CA ARG A 205 -19.09 -11.92 15.71
C ARG A 205 -17.95 -11.36 16.53
N HIS A 206 -18.26 -10.55 17.53
CA HIS A 206 -17.24 -10.00 18.44
C HIS A 206 -17.68 -10.09 19.91
N ARG A 207 -16.74 -9.91 20.84
CA ARG A 207 -17.06 -9.79 22.26
C ARG A 207 -17.84 -8.52 22.55
N ARG A 208 -18.80 -8.64 23.44
CA ARG A 208 -19.57 -7.54 24.01
C ARG A 208 -18.86 -7.05 25.28
N HIS A 209 -19.13 -5.81 25.67
CA HIS A 209 -18.59 -5.22 26.90
C HIS A 209 -19.05 -5.93 28.19
N ASP A 210 -20.11 -6.73 28.13
CA ASP A 210 -20.58 -7.58 29.23
C ASP A 210 -19.85 -8.95 29.32
N GLY A 211 -18.84 -9.18 28.47
CA GLY A 211 -18.08 -10.42 28.38
C GLY A 211 -18.69 -11.51 27.49
N GLY A 212 -19.95 -11.32 27.05
CA GLY A 212 -20.61 -12.23 26.10
C GLY A 212 -20.10 -12.09 24.67
N TRP A 213 -20.63 -12.92 23.77
CA TRP A 213 -20.47 -12.73 22.32
C TRP A 213 -21.74 -12.14 21.73
N THR A 214 -21.60 -11.38 20.63
CA THR A 214 -22.74 -11.07 19.77
C THR A 214 -23.24 -12.34 19.06
N GLY A 215 -24.47 -12.29 18.53
CA GLY A 215 -24.84 -13.16 17.42
C GLY A 215 -24.00 -12.86 16.16
N PRO A 216 -24.12 -13.67 15.09
CA PRO A 216 -23.52 -13.36 13.81
C PRO A 216 -24.00 -12.00 13.26
N LEU A 217 -23.08 -11.23 12.69
CA LEU A 217 -23.27 -9.90 12.15
C LEU A 217 -22.80 -9.89 10.69
N ALA A 218 -23.68 -9.50 9.78
CA ALA A 218 -23.32 -9.22 8.40
C ALA A 218 -22.74 -7.80 8.30
N ARG A 219 -21.55 -7.65 7.73
CA ARG A 219 -20.89 -6.35 7.53
C ARG A 219 -20.22 -6.30 6.16
N THR A 220 -20.33 -5.16 5.51
CA THR A 220 -19.56 -4.86 4.29
C THR A 220 -18.44 -3.92 4.65
N THR A 221 -17.23 -4.20 4.20
CA THR A 221 -16.07 -3.31 4.33
C THR A 221 -15.50 -2.96 2.98
N VAL A 222 -14.91 -1.77 2.89
CA VAL A 222 -14.22 -1.29 1.69
C VAL A 222 -12.76 -1.00 2.02
N SER A 223 -11.85 -1.36 1.11
CA SER A 223 -10.42 -1.11 1.24
C SER A 223 -9.79 -0.60 -0.05
N TRP A 224 -8.93 0.42 0.06
CA TRP A 224 -8.19 0.98 -1.09
C TRP A 224 -6.76 1.41 -0.75
N GLY A 225 -6.30 1.17 0.48
CA GLY A 225 -4.99 1.58 0.98
C GLY A 225 -5.10 2.68 2.04
N ASP A 226 -3.93 3.18 2.46
CA ASP A 226 -3.81 4.31 3.37
C ASP A 226 -3.54 5.60 2.58
N ALA A 227 -3.87 6.73 3.18
CA ALA A 227 -3.63 8.04 2.60
C ALA A 227 -3.06 9.00 3.63
N VAL A 228 -2.57 10.12 3.13
CA VAL A 228 -2.05 11.22 3.93
C VAL A 228 -2.89 12.46 3.70
N THR A 229 -2.98 13.31 4.73
CA THR A 229 -3.48 14.67 4.61
C THR A 229 -2.51 15.66 5.23
N ILE A 230 -2.39 16.85 4.64
CA ILE A 230 -1.55 17.92 5.15
C ILE A 230 -2.22 19.28 5.02
N LEU A 231 -2.37 19.96 6.15
CA LEU A 231 -2.75 21.37 6.18
C LEU A 231 -1.49 22.23 6.10
N ALA A 232 -1.33 22.98 5.02
CA ALA A 232 -0.26 23.97 4.90
C ALA A 232 -0.62 25.24 5.70
N TYR A 233 0.30 25.70 6.54
CA TYR A 233 0.13 26.84 7.44
C TYR A 233 1.32 27.81 7.33
N ASP A 234 1.01 29.10 7.16
CA ASP A 234 1.97 30.19 7.23
C ASP A 234 1.87 30.87 8.61
N PRO A 235 2.80 30.62 9.55
CA PRO A 235 2.76 31.21 10.88
C PRO A 235 3.07 32.72 10.89
N ARG A 236 3.71 33.26 9.86
CA ARG A 236 4.04 34.69 9.76
C ARG A 236 2.80 35.50 9.40
N ARG A 237 2.05 35.05 8.41
CA ARG A 237 0.84 35.71 7.90
C ARG A 237 -0.44 35.19 8.54
N ASP A 238 -0.35 34.09 9.27
CA ASP A 238 -1.48 33.39 9.85
C ASP A 238 -2.52 32.93 8.83
N ARG A 239 -2.03 32.33 7.76
CA ARG A 239 -2.85 31.86 6.65
C ARG A 239 -2.77 30.36 6.53
N VAL A 240 -3.80 29.76 5.97
CA VAL A 240 -3.84 28.36 5.57
C VAL A 240 -4.12 28.24 4.09
N LEU A 241 -3.71 27.12 3.49
CA LEU A 241 -4.08 26.74 2.14
C LEU A 241 -5.06 25.57 2.21
N LEU A 242 -6.19 25.74 1.52
CA LEU A 242 -7.20 24.72 1.29
C LEU A 242 -7.33 24.46 -0.22
N LEU A 243 -7.92 23.33 -0.57
CA LEU A 243 -8.21 22.93 -1.94
C LEU A 243 -9.73 22.93 -2.15
N GLU A 244 -10.18 23.20 -3.37
CA GLU A 244 -11.53 22.90 -3.84
C GLU A 244 -11.42 21.97 -5.04
N GLN A 245 -12.10 20.83 -4.97
CA GLN A 245 -12.11 19.84 -6.04
C GLN A 245 -13.44 19.08 -6.11
N PHE A 246 -13.76 18.58 -7.31
CA PHE A 246 -14.96 17.76 -7.52
C PHE A 246 -14.83 16.42 -6.80
N ARG A 247 -15.86 16.03 -6.03
CA ARG A 247 -15.93 14.70 -5.42
C ARG A 247 -17.14 13.91 -5.93
N PRO A 248 -16.93 12.69 -6.46
CA PRO A 248 -18.02 11.89 -7.02
C PRO A 248 -19.00 11.37 -5.96
N GLY A 249 -18.58 11.24 -4.70
CA GLY A 249 -19.45 10.78 -3.61
C GLY A 249 -20.63 11.74 -3.34
N PRO A 250 -20.37 13.01 -2.98
CA PRO A 250 -21.38 14.06 -2.92
C PRO A 250 -22.25 14.17 -4.18
N ALA A 251 -21.64 14.08 -5.37
CA ALA A 251 -22.39 14.10 -6.63
C ALA A 251 -23.37 12.92 -6.76
N ALA A 252 -22.92 11.70 -6.44
CA ALA A 252 -23.76 10.50 -6.47
C ALA A 252 -24.85 10.51 -5.39
N ARG A 253 -24.63 11.21 -4.28
CA ARG A 253 -25.63 11.47 -3.23
C ARG A 253 -26.73 12.44 -3.71
N GLY A 254 -26.46 13.23 -4.75
CA GLY A 254 -27.36 14.25 -5.29
C GLY A 254 -27.15 15.64 -4.69
N ASP A 255 -25.94 15.95 -4.22
CA ASP A 255 -25.62 17.27 -3.66
C ASP A 255 -25.67 18.34 -4.75
N ALA A 256 -26.24 19.49 -4.39
CA ALA A 256 -26.32 20.64 -5.29
C ALA A 256 -24.93 21.24 -5.59
N ASP A 257 -23.97 21.00 -4.70
CA ASP A 257 -22.58 21.44 -4.82
C ASP A 257 -21.63 20.30 -4.41
N PRO A 258 -21.13 19.50 -5.37
CA PRO A 258 -20.21 18.40 -5.12
C PRO A 258 -18.73 18.82 -5.09
N TRP A 259 -18.41 20.11 -5.19
CA TRP A 259 -17.04 20.59 -5.03
C TRP A 259 -16.75 20.77 -3.54
N CYS A 260 -15.85 19.94 -3.03
CA CYS A 260 -15.53 19.89 -1.61
C CYS A 260 -14.32 20.76 -1.30
N VAL A 261 -14.39 21.49 -0.19
CA VAL A 261 -13.23 22.18 0.39
C VAL A 261 -12.45 21.20 1.26
N GLU A 262 -11.17 21.02 0.94
CA GLU A 262 -10.30 19.97 1.46
C GLU A 262 -8.92 20.53 1.84
N VAL A 263 -8.10 19.68 2.43
CA VAL A 263 -6.65 19.89 2.56
C VAL A 263 -5.94 19.07 1.50
N ILE A 264 -4.65 19.35 1.29
CA ILE A 264 -3.81 18.54 0.41
C ILE A 264 -3.84 17.09 0.89
N ALA A 265 -4.05 16.15 -0.02
CA ALA A 265 -4.20 14.74 0.33
C ALA A 265 -3.75 13.83 -0.79
N GLY A 266 -3.25 12.65 -0.44
CA GLY A 266 -2.90 11.67 -1.45
C GLY A 266 -2.64 10.29 -0.88
N ARG A 267 -2.58 9.32 -1.78
CA ARG A 267 -2.40 7.93 -1.40
C ARG A 267 -0.95 7.65 -1.07
N ILE A 268 -0.75 6.88 -0.01
CA ILE A 268 0.59 6.43 0.32
C ILE A 268 0.88 5.17 -0.48
N ASP A 269 1.82 5.28 -1.41
CA ASP A 269 2.28 4.13 -2.19
C ASP A 269 2.84 3.03 -1.29
N ALA A 270 2.79 1.79 -1.78
CA ALA A 270 3.21 0.62 -1.02
C ALA A 270 4.68 0.64 -0.60
N GLU A 271 5.53 1.34 -1.35
CA GLU A 271 6.96 1.53 -1.08
C GLU A 271 7.24 2.87 -0.36
N GLY A 272 6.24 3.76 -0.27
CA GLY A 272 6.39 5.10 0.28
C GLY A 272 6.15 5.20 1.79
N ASP A 273 6.53 6.35 2.36
CA ASP A 273 6.21 6.76 3.73
C ASP A 273 5.27 7.98 3.74
N ALA A 274 4.56 8.17 4.86
CA ALA A 274 3.51 9.18 4.95
C ALA A 274 4.03 10.62 4.82
N GLU A 275 5.20 10.95 5.39
CA GLU A 275 5.76 12.30 5.28
C GLU A 275 6.26 12.59 3.87
N GLY A 276 6.95 11.64 3.25
CA GLY A 276 7.37 11.70 1.86
C GLY A 276 6.20 11.93 0.91
N THR A 277 5.11 11.18 1.08
CA THR A 277 3.87 11.39 0.33
C THR A 277 3.29 12.78 0.57
N ALA A 278 3.15 13.25 1.82
CA ALA A 278 2.58 14.57 2.10
C ALA A 278 3.34 15.70 1.40
N ARG A 279 4.68 15.61 1.37
CA ARG A 279 5.54 16.59 0.70
C ARG A 279 5.45 16.49 -0.83
N ARG A 280 5.28 15.28 -1.38
CA ARG A 280 5.03 15.08 -2.82
C ARG A 280 3.72 15.74 -3.22
N GLU A 281 2.63 15.41 -2.54
CA GLU A 281 1.29 15.92 -2.83
C GLU A 281 1.20 17.44 -2.68
N ALA A 282 1.89 18.04 -1.70
CA ALA A 282 1.93 19.50 -1.55
C ALA A 282 2.54 20.22 -2.77
N ARG A 283 3.49 19.58 -3.48
CA ARG A 283 4.05 20.12 -4.72
C ARG A 283 3.10 19.90 -5.90
N GLU A 284 2.48 18.73 -5.99
CA GLU A 284 1.63 18.33 -7.12
C GLU A 284 0.28 19.06 -7.09
N GLU A 285 -0.42 19.04 -5.95
CA GLU A 285 -1.77 19.61 -5.80
C GLU A 285 -1.79 21.11 -5.52
N ALA A 286 -0.68 21.69 -5.02
CA ALA A 286 -0.67 23.09 -4.59
C ALA A 286 0.57 23.89 -5.03
N GLY A 287 1.57 23.25 -5.64
CA GLY A 287 2.78 23.94 -6.10
C GLY A 287 3.60 24.56 -4.97
N ILE A 288 3.50 24.05 -3.74
CA ILE A 288 4.19 24.61 -2.56
C ILE A 288 5.23 23.64 -2.01
N GLU A 289 6.27 24.21 -1.41
CA GLU A 289 7.24 23.47 -0.61
C GLU A 289 6.84 23.50 0.87
N ILE A 290 6.93 22.35 1.52
CA ILE A 290 6.70 22.22 2.96
C ILE A 290 8.05 22.30 3.68
N GLY A 291 8.14 23.20 4.65
CA GLY A 291 9.28 23.33 5.56
C GLY A 291 9.20 22.33 6.71
N ARG A 292 9.14 22.87 7.94
CA ARG A 292 8.88 22.06 9.15
C ARG A 292 7.52 21.39 9.03
N ILE A 293 7.42 20.17 9.55
CA ILE A 293 6.18 19.39 9.51
C ILE A 293 5.98 18.75 10.88
N ILE A 294 4.72 18.65 11.29
CA ILE A 294 4.33 17.91 12.49
C ILE A 294 3.26 16.89 12.14
N ARG A 295 3.37 15.70 12.70
CA ARG A 295 2.37 14.65 12.60
C ARG A 295 1.31 14.83 13.67
N LEU A 296 0.05 14.84 13.26
CA LEU A 296 -1.12 14.76 14.13
C LEU A 296 -1.47 13.28 14.38
N PRO A 297 -2.30 12.97 15.39
CA PRO A 297 -2.80 11.61 15.54
C PRO A 297 -3.47 11.12 14.26
N ASP A 298 -3.07 9.93 13.80
CA ASP A 298 -3.71 9.28 12.68
C ASP A 298 -5.15 8.86 13.05
N TYR A 299 -6.02 8.72 12.06
CA TYR A 299 -7.42 8.38 12.30
C TYR A 299 -8.08 7.64 11.15
N TYR A 300 -9.21 6.99 11.46
CA TYR A 300 -10.12 6.41 10.47
C TYR A 300 -11.22 7.42 10.13
N PRO A 301 -11.39 7.84 8.88
CA PRO A 301 -12.42 8.81 8.51
C PRO A 301 -13.84 8.23 8.55
N THR A 302 -14.00 6.93 8.26
CA THR A 302 -15.32 6.25 8.28
C THR A 302 -15.21 4.78 8.73
N PRO A 303 -14.88 4.53 10.02
CA PRO A 303 -14.50 3.19 10.52
C PRO A 303 -15.63 2.15 10.47
N GLY A 304 -16.88 2.56 10.26
CA GLY A 304 -18.01 1.64 10.10
C GLY A 304 -18.05 0.92 8.75
N LEU A 305 -17.29 1.41 7.76
CA LEU A 305 -17.30 0.92 6.38
C LEU A 305 -15.89 0.78 5.80
N ALA A 306 -15.06 1.80 5.91
CA ALA A 306 -13.75 1.82 5.25
C ALA A 306 -12.63 1.44 6.21
N SER A 307 -11.63 0.76 5.65
CA SER A 307 -10.37 0.42 6.33
C SER A 307 -9.26 1.46 6.11
N GLU A 308 -9.53 2.53 5.36
CA GLU A 308 -8.56 3.62 5.13
C GLU A 308 -8.12 4.24 6.45
N HIS A 309 -6.81 4.32 6.64
CA HIS A 309 -6.19 5.03 7.75
C HIS A 309 -5.48 6.28 7.21
N LEU A 310 -5.80 7.44 7.80
CA LEU A 310 -5.24 8.73 7.38
C LEU A 310 -4.12 9.15 8.32
N SER A 311 -2.91 9.26 7.76
CA SER A 311 -1.82 9.99 8.42
C SER A 311 -2.02 11.48 8.23
N CYS A 312 -2.07 12.25 9.30
CA CYS A 312 -2.43 13.67 9.23
C CYS A 312 -1.26 14.56 9.64
N PHE A 313 -1.04 15.65 8.92
CA PHE A 313 0.07 16.57 9.17
C PHE A 313 -0.36 18.04 9.12
N ILE A 314 0.44 18.88 9.77
CA ILE A 314 0.49 20.31 9.50
C ILE A 314 1.90 20.63 9.01
N GLY A 315 2.00 21.30 7.86
CA GLY A 315 3.26 21.71 7.26
C GLY A 315 3.40 23.22 7.25
N GLU A 316 4.57 23.72 7.64
CA GLU A 316 4.95 25.11 7.45
C GLU A 316 5.11 25.40 5.96
N ALA A 317 4.49 26.46 5.47
CA ALA A 317 4.62 26.93 4.09
C ALA A 317 4.66 28.46 4.01
N ASP A 318 5.27 29.00 2.95
CA ASP A 318 5.18 30.43 2.63
C ASP A 318 3.93 30.67 1.79
N LEU A 319 2.89 31.26 2.40
CA LEU A 319 1.59 31.49 1.76
C LEU A 319 1.40 32.98 1.46
N ALA A 320 2.41 33.58 0.83
CA ALA A 320 2.39 34.98 0.41
C ALA A 320 1.50 35.26 -0.80
N GLY A 321 1.28 34.26 -1.66
CA GLY A 321 0.49 34.38 -2.88
C GLY A 321 -1.02 34.30 -2.67
N ASP A 322 -1.75 34.20 -3.78
CA ASP A 322 -3.22 34.21 -3.85
C ASP A 322 -3.83 32.84 -4.21
N GLY A 323 -3.02 31.76 -4.22
CA GLY A 323 -3.41 30.45 -4.72
C GLY A 323 -3.28 30.34 -6.25
N GLY A 324 -3.99 29.39 -6.85
CA GLY A 324 -3.85 29.02 -8.25
C GLY A 324 -4.66 27.77 -8.64
N LEU A 325 -4.53 27.37 -9.90
CA LEU A 325 -5.08 26.12 -10.44
C LEU A 325 -3.95 25.09 -10.56
N HIS A 326 -4.21 23.88 -10.08
CA HIS A 326 -3.23 22.80 -9.93
C HIS A 326 -3.90 21.44 -10.17
N GLY A 327 -3.15 20.35 -9.96
CA GLY A 327 -3.57 18.97 -10.20
C GLY A 327 -2.82 18.34 -11.38
N ILE A 328 -2.93 17.02 -11.48
CA ILE A 328 -2.29 16.24 -12.53
C ILE A 328 -3.28 16.00 -13.67
N ALA A 329 -3.04 16.63 -14.83
CA ALA A 329 -3.94 16.53 -15.99
C ALA A 329 -4.18 15.09 -16.48
N SER A 330 -3.18 14.20 -16.35
CA SER A 330 -3.33 12.77 -16.68
C SER A 330 -4.21 12.00 -15.69
N GLU A 331 -4.44 12.53 -14.50
CA GLU A 331 -5.29 11.93 -13.46
C GLU A 331 -6.71 12.52 -13.47
N GLY A 332 -6.97 13.49 -14.35
CA GLY A 332 -8.27 14.17 -14.45
C GLY A 332 -8.57 15.08 -13.26
N GLU A 333 -7.53 15.48 -12.52
CA GLU A 333 -7.65 16.40 -11.39
C GLU A 333 -7.80 17.84 -11.87
N ASP A 334 -8.81 18.53 -11.33
CA ASP A 334 -9.06 19.96 -11.51
C ASP A 334 -9.16 20.57 -10.12
N ILE A 335 -8.04 21.11 -9.63
CA ILE A 335 -7.88 21.56 -8.24
C ILE A 335 -7.68 23.08 -8.22
N ARG A 336 -8.50 23.77 -7.41
CA ARG A 336 -8.32 25.20 -7.12
C ARG A 336 -7.80 25.36 -5.69
N THR A 337 -6.66 26.03 -5.52
CA THR A 337 -6.16 26.36 -4.18
C THR A 337 -6.80 27.66 -3.68
N VAL A 338 -7.08 27.70 -2.37
CA VAL A 338 -7.66 28.84 -1.66
C VAL A 338 -6.78 29.16 -0.47
N ILE A 339 -6.16 30.34 -0.49
CA ILE A 339 -5.31 30.82 0.61
C ILE A 339 -6.02 31.94 1.36
N LEU A 340 -6.31 31.72 2.63
CA LEU A 340 -7.10 32.63 3.46
C LEU A 340 -6.56 32.71 4.90
N PRO A 341 -6.85 33.78 5.66
CA PRO A 341 -6.56 33.84 7.08
C PRO A 341 -7.14 32.65 7.83
N LEU A 342 -6.43 32.15 8.84
CA LEU A 342 -6.91 31.02 9.64
C LEU A 342 -8.27 31.30 10.28
N ASP A 343 -8.48 32.52 10.79
CA ASP A 343 -9.76 32.90 11.41
C ASP A 343 -10.93 32.83 10.39
N GLU A 344 -10.72 33.20 9.12
CA GLU A 344 -11.74 33.06 8.08
C GLU A 344 -12.02 31.60 7.72
N ALA A 345 -11.00 30.74 7.72
CA ALA A 345 -11.18 29.30 7.52
C ALA A 345 -11.97 28.67 8.67
N LEU A 346 -11.72 29.08 9.92
CA LEU A 346 -12.47 28.62 11.09
C LEU A 346 -13.93 29.09 11.04
N ASP A 347 -14.16 30.35 10.67
CA ASP A 347 -15.51 30.87 10.47
C ASP A 347 -16.25 30.12 9.35
N ALA A 348 -15.57 29.76 8.25
CA ALA A 348 -16.13 28.96 7.17
C ALA A 348 -16.46 27.53 7.61
N LEU A 349 -15.63 26.93 8.46
CA LEU A 349 -15.88 25.64 9.10
C LEU A 349 -17.14 25.71 9.99
N GLU A 350 -17.27 26.73 10.84
CA GLU A 350 -18.43 26.90 11.72
C GLU A 350 -19.75 27.07 10.94
N ARG A 351 -19.70 27.73 9.77
CA ARG A 351 -20.85 27.87 8.87
C ARG A 351 -21.16 26.60 8.06
N GLY A 352 -20.31 25.57 8.14
CA GLY A 352 -20.46 24.33 7.38
C GLY A 352 -20.02 24.41 5.91
N ALA A 353 -19.31 25.48 5.51
CA ALA A 353 -18.73 25.58 4.17
C ALA A 353 -17.50 24.68 3.99
N ILE A 354 -16.81 24.35 5.09
CA ILE A 354 -15.81 23.28 5.13
C ILE A 354 -16.45 22.09 5.84
N ASN A 355 -16.77 21.06 5.09
CA ASN A 355 -17.59 19.92 5.55
C ASN A 355 -16.91 18.57 5.35
N THR A 356 -15.60 18.56 5.10
CA THR A 356 -14.80 17.34 4.97
C THR A 356 -14.06 17.08 6.29
N GLY A 357 -14.29 15.90 6.88
CA GLY A 357 -13.62 15.51 8.12
C GLY A 357 -12.09 15.70 8.07
N PRO A 358 -11.41 15.29 6.98
CA PRO A 358 -9.97 15.47 6.85
C PRO A 358 -9.47 16.91 6.79
N ALA A 359 -10.29 17.90 6.40
CA ALA A 359 -9.93 19.31 6.53
C ALA A 359 -10.26 19.86 7.93
N MET A 360 -11.41 19.47 8.47
CA MET A 360 -11.88 19.96 9.77
C MET A 360 -10.94 19.59 10.93
N ILE A 361 -10.40 18.36 10.93
CA ILE A 361 -9.52 17.86 12.01
C ILE A 361 -8.25 18.71 12.17
N PRO A 362 -7.40 18.90 11.15
CA PRO A 362 -6.18 19.69 11.28
C PRO A 362 -6.48 21.18 11.52
N LEU A 363 -7.58 21.73 10.98
CA LEU A 363 -8.00 23.11 11.28
C LEU A 363 -8.34 23.32 12.75
N LEU A 364 -9.16 22.44 13.34
CA LEU A 364 -9.54 22.51 14.74
C LEU A 364 -8.34 22.26 15.67
N TRP A 365 -7.44 21.35 15.28
CA TRP A 365 -6.19 21.13 16.00
C TRP A 365 -5.31 22.38 15.94
N LEU A 366 -5.14 22.98 14.75
CA LEU A 366 -4.37 24.20 14.58
C LEU A 366 -4.96 25.35 15.40
N ALA A 367 -6.29 25.53 15.40
CA ALA A 367 -6.95 26.54 16.23
C ALA A 367 -6.58 26.41 17.71
N ARG A 368 -6.52 25.18 18.24
CA ARG A 368 -6.13 24.90 19.63
C ARG A 368 -4.64 25.13 19.91
N HIS A 369 -3.79 24.95 18.90
CA HIS A 369 -2.33 24.95 19.05
C HIS A 369 -1.61 26.11 18.34
N ARG A 370 -2.37 27.08 17.79
CA ARG A 370 -1.90 28.22 17.00
C ARG A 370 -0.78 28.99 17.68
N ASP A 371 -1.01 29.45 18.90
CA ASP A 371 -0.03 30.27 19.64
C ASP A 371 1.28 29.52 19.89
N ARG A 372 1.18 28.22 20.24
CA ARG A 372 2.36 27.37 20.45
C ARG A 372 3.14 27.21 19.16
N LEU A 373 2.47 26.88 18.06
CA LEU A 373 3.13 26.70 16.76
C LEU A 373 3.76 28.00 16.27
N ARG A 374 3.09 29.14 16.42
CA ARG A 374 3.66 30.43 16.06
C ARG A 374 4.89 30.78 16.91
N ALA A 375 4.87 30.49 18.21
CA ALA A 375 6.03 30.70 19.07
C ALA A 375 7.22 29.79 18.71
N GLU A 376 6.96 28.58 18.23
CA GLU A 376 8.01 27.64 17.77
C GLU A 376 8.50 27.95 16.35
N TRP A 377 7.63 28.51 15.50
CA TRP A 377 7.88 28.67 14.07
C TRP A 377 8.25 30.09 13.60
N LEU A 378 8.07 31.10 14.45
CA LEU A 378 8.58 32.45 14.21
C LEU A 378 9.96 32.63 14.85
#